data_AF-A0A519KH56-F1
#
_entry.id   AF-A0A519KH56-F1
#
_cell.length_a   1.000
_cell.length_b   1.000
_cell.length_c   1.000
_cell.angle_alpha   90.00
_cell.angle_beta   90.00
_cell.angle_gamma   90.00
#
_symmetry.space_group_name_H-M   'P 1'
#
loop_
_entity.id
_entity.type
_entity.pdbx_description
1 polymer ?
#
loop_
_entity_poly.entity_id
_entity_poly.type
_entity_poly.pdbx_seq_one_letter_code
_entity_poly.pdbx_strand_id
1 'polypeptide(L)' 'MKHTKIKELLTADSPRGEVTVKGWVRTFRNSQFVALNDGSTINNIQCVVDFENTPEEKL' A
#
# COMPACT_ATOMS: atom_id res chain seq x y z
N MET A 1 10.40 -4.34 13.24
CA MET A 1 9.72 -3.06 12.91
C MET A 1 8.21 -3.25 12.95
N LYS A 2 7.49 -2.34 13.59
CA LYS A 2 6.02 -2.34 13.66
C LYS A 2 5.47 -1.93 12.30
N HIS A 3 4.44 -2.62 11.81
CA HIS A 3 3.71 -2.25 10.60
C HIS A 3 2.24 -2.01 10.95
N THR A 4 1.57 -1.21 10.14
CA THR A 4 0.15 -0.94 10.29
C THR A 4 -0.64 -1.91 9.41
N LYS A 5 -1.75 -2.44 9.92
CA LYS A 5 -2.65 -3.28 9.13
C LYS A 5 -3.46 -2.45 8.16
N ILE A 6 -3.74 -2.98 6.97
CA ILE A 6 -4.54 -2.31 5.95
C ILE A 6 -5.96 -2.01 6.47
N LYS A 7 -6.57 -2.93 7.22
CA LYS A 7 -7.87 -2.70 7.86
C LYS A 7 -7.87 -1.41 8.69
N GLU A 8 -6.82 -1.17 9.47
CA GLU A 8 -6.73 0.01 10.35
C GLU A 8 -6.55 1.31 9.56
N LEU A 9 -5.88 1.26 8.40
CA LEU A 9 -5.73 2.42 7.52
C LEU A 9 -7.04 2.77 6.82
N LEU A 10 -7.78 1.75 6.36
CA LEU A 10 -9.05 1.96 5.67
C LEU A 10 -10.18 2.43 6.62
N THR A 11 -10.06 2.17 7.92
CA THR A 11 -11.01 2.63 8.94
C THR A 11 -10.47 3.78 9.79
N ALA A 12 -9.41 4.46 9.36
CA ALA A 12 -8.87 5.59 10.10
C ALA A 12 -9.74 6.84 9.90
N ASP A 13 -10.10 7.51 10.99
CA ASP A 13 -10.92 8.73 10.96
C ASP A 13 -10.13 9.97 10.50
N SER A 14 -8.81 9.88 10.47
CA SER A 14 -7.92 10.96 10.05
C SER A 14 -6.77 10.44 9.17
N PRO A 15 -6.23 11.25 8.26
CA PRO A 15 -5.04 10.93 7.51
C PRO A 15 -3.90 10.54 8.46
N ARG A 16 -3.24 9.41 8.18
CA ARG A 16 -1.98 9.06 8.86
C ARG A 16 -0.82 9.65 8.06
N GLY A 17 0.24 10.02 8.76
CA GLY A 17 1.50 10.44 8.13
C GLY A 17 2.22 9.25 7.48
N GLU A 18 3.54 9.24 7.54
CA GLU A 18 4.33 8.12 7.03
C GLU A 18 4.01 6.83 7.80
N VAL A 19 3.67 5.77 7.07
CA VAL A 19 3.33 4.46 7.63
C VAL A 19 4.03 3.34 6.86
N THR A 20 4.49 2.34 7.60
CA THR A 20 4.93 1.08 6.99
C THR A 20 3.79 0.08 6.96
N VAL A 21 3.48 -0.47 5.78
CA VAL A 21 2.54 -1.58 5.59
C VAL A 21 3.26 -2.77 4.97
N LYS A 22 2.71 -3.97 5.17
CA LYS A 22 3.22 -5.21 4.57
C LYS A 22 2.05 -6.04 4.07
N GLY A 23 2.18 -6.64 2.90
CA GLY A 23 1.14 -7.47 2.31
C GLY A 23 1.61 -8.08 1.00
N TRP A 24 0.70 -8.73 0.30
CA TRP A 24 0.89 -9.32 -1.01
C TRP A 24 0.25 -8.45 -2.09
N VAL A 25 0.98 -8.27 -3.19
CA VAL A 25 0.46 -7.59 -4.37
C VAL A 25 -0.65 -8.45 -4.98
N ARG A 26 -1.84 -7.87 -5.12
CA ARG A 26 -2.98 -8.51 -5.79
C ARG A 26 -2.99 -8.18 -7.27
N THR A 27 -2.72 -6.92 -7.61
CA THR A 27 -2.55 -6.44 -8.98
C THR A 27 -1.54 -5.30 -9.00
N PHE A 28 -0.82 -5.19 -10.11
CA PHE A 28 0.03 -4.04 -10.43
C PHE A 28 -0.30 -3.60 -11.85
N ARG A 29 -0.74 -2.35 -12.02
CA ARG A 29 -1.26 -1.84 -13.31
C ARG A 29 -0.61 -0.51 -13.69
N ASN A 30 -0.38 -0.34 -14.99
CA ASN A 30 0.28 0.83 -15.58
C ASN A 30 1.62 1.18 -14.92
N SER A 31 2.28 0.16 -14.36
CA SER A 31 3.46 0.28 -13.49
C SER A 31 3.33 1.27 -12.31
N GLN A 32 2.13 1.80 -12.03
CA GLN A 32 1.91 2.91 -11.10
C GLN A 32 1.03 2.54 -9.91
N PHE A 33 0.02 1.70 -10.14
CA PHE A 33 -0.99 1.40 -9.13
C PHE A 33 -0.82 -0.03 -8.63
N VAL A 34 -0.44 -0.16 -7.36
CA VAL A 34 -0.35 -1.45 -6.66
C VAL A 34 -1.60 -1.62 -5.81
N ALA A 35 -2.38 -2.67 -6.05
CA ALA A 35 -3.39 -3.11 -5.11
C ALA A 35 -2.73 -4.08 -4.11
N LEU A 36 -2.61 -3.66 -2.85
CA LEU A 36 -1.97 -4.43 -1.79
C LEU A 36 -3.02 -5.00 -0.83
N ASN A 37 -2.82 -6.24 -0.38
CA ASN A 37 -3.66 -6.90 0.61
C ASN A 37 -2.82 -7.65 1.66
N ASP A 38 -3.19 -7.56 2.93
CA ASP A 38 -2.47 -8.16 4.05
C ASP A 38 -3.28 -9.24 4.79
N GLY A 39 -4.46 -9.61 4.25
CA GLY A 39 -5.39 -10.56 4.86
C GLY A 39 -6.18 -10.01 6.06
N SER A 40 -5.95 -8.77 6.50
CA SER A 40 -6.68 -8.18 7.63
C SER A 40 -8.11 -7.76 7.28
N THR A 41 -8.41 -7.62 5.98
CA THR A 41 -9.71 -7.27 5.42
C THR A 41 -9.83 -7.80 3.99
N ILE A 42 -11.07 -7.96 3.50
CA ILE A 42 -11.35 -8.34 2.10
C ILE A 42 -10.95 -7.24 1.11
N ASN A 43 -10.89 -5.99 1.58
CA ASN A 43 -10.57 -4.83 0.75
C ASN A 43 -9.06 -4.73 0.50
N ASN A 44 -8.69 -4.21 -0.68
CA ASN A 44 -7.31 -3.86 -0.99
C ASN A 44 -7.08 -2.38 -0.70
N ILE A 45 -5.85 -2.01 -0.33
CA ILE A 45 -5.41 -0.62 -0.36
C ILE A 45 -4.71 -0.35 -1.69
N GLN A 46 -4.94 0.82 -2.28
CA GLN A 46 -4.25 1.24 -3.49
C GLN A 46 -3.02 2.07 -3.11
N CYS A 47 -1.84 1.59 -3.46
CA CYS A 47 -0.61 2.36 -3.39
C CYS A 47 -0.34 2.97 -4.77
N VAL A 48 -0.04 4.28 -4.79
CA VAL A 48 0.39 4.98 -6.00
C VAL A 48 1.90 5.14 -5.92
N VAL A 49 2.60 4.64 -6.93
CA VAL A 49 4.06 4.77 -7.02
C VAL A 49 4.40 6.03 -7.81
N ASP A 50 5.27 6.85 -7.22
CA ASP A 50 5.83 8.01 -7.89
C ASP A 50 7.10 7.59 -8.65
N PHE A 51 7.01 7.54 -9.98
CA PHE A 51 8.13 7.14 -10.83
C PHE A 51 9.26 8.15 -10.89
N GLU A 52 8.97 9.43 -10.72
CA GLU A 52 10.03 10.45 -10.79
C GLU A 52 11.05 10.23 -9.67
N ASN A 53 10.58 9.69 -8.54
CA ASN A 53 11.36 9.52 -7.32
C ASN A 53 11.59 8.05 -6.91
N THR A 54 11.07 7.08 -7.69
CA THR A 54 11.24 5.64 -7.41
C THR A 54 12.10 4.99 -8.51
N PRO A 55 13.33 4.55 -8.20
CA PRO A 55 14.18 3.83 -9.14
C PRO A 55 13.51 2.55 -9.66
N GLU A 56 13.71 2.24 -10.94
CA GLU A 56 13.11 1.08 -11.60
C GLU A 56 13.49 -0.25 -10.92
N GLU A 57 14.69 -0.36 -10.34
CA GLU A 57 15.16 -1.52 -9.58
C GLU A 57 14.32 -1.83 -8.32
N LYS A 58 13.49 -0.89 -7.86
CA LYS A 58 12.62 -1.03 -6.68
C LYS A 58 11.15 -1.32 -7.02
N LEU A 59 10.80 -1.36 -8.31
CA LEU A 59 9.47 -1.69 -8.82
C LEU A 59 9.31 -3.19 -9.04
#